data_AF-A0A1G3TBR7-F1
#
_entry.id   AF-A0A1G3TBR7-F1
#
_cell.length_a   1.000
_cell.length_b   1.000
_cell.length_c   1.000
_cell.angle_alpha   90.00
_cell.angle_beta   90.00
_cell.angle_gamma   90.00
#
_symmetry.space_group_name_H-M   'P 1'
#
loop_
_entity.id
_entity.type
_entity.pdbx_description
1 polymer ?
#
loop_
_entity_poly.entity_id
_entity_poly.type
_entity_poly.pdbx_seq_one_letter_code
_entity_poly.pdbx_strand_id
1 'polypeptide(L)'
;MSGKETKEEIGHEVKKSSNKLMIIIIAVLVLIIVGGAVVAFLLMGEEEHPAPVAVEHVAPPVEQKAASNRSREDSDDMGSRKLSDIGILYPLDTFTVNLKSDAGRRYLKATISLELNGQELSMELDKKAPVIRDRIIRILTSKTIEEISSKKGKQKVSDQIVDTLNAMMSDGSIKGIYFTEFVIQ
;
A
#
# COMPACT_ATOMS: atom_id res chain seq x y z
N MET A 1 -9.78 -69.98 13.07
CA MET A 1 -10.98 -69.10 12.98
C MET A 1 -10.47 -67.67 13.07
N SER A 2 -10.30 -66.95 11.96
CA SER A 2 -11.34 -66.27 11.15
C SER A 2 -11.85 -65.00 11.85
N GLY A 3 -11.88 -63.78 11.29
CA GLY A 3 -11.65 -63.29 9.92
C GLY A 3 -10.55 -62.21 9.86
N LYS A 4 -9.99 -61.81 8.70
CA LYS A 4 -10.63 -61.19 7.51
C LYS A 4 -11.56 -60.06 7.96
N GLU A 5 -11.33 -58.80 7.58
CA GLU A 5 -11.55 -58.31 6.21
C GLU A 5 -10.66 -57.13 5.79
N THR A 6 -10.48 -57.10 4.46
CA THR A 6 -9.74 -56.23 3.56
C THR A 6 -10.47 -54.91 3.26
N LYS A 7 -9.74 -53.82 2.97
CA LYS A 7 -10.19 -52.76 2.04
C LYS A 7 -8.99 -51.98 1.47
N GLU A 8 -8.47 -52.45 0.34
CA GLU A 8 -8.58 -51.82 -1.00
C GLU A 8 -7.60 -50.66 -1.22
N GLU A 9 -6.53 -50.99 -1.95
CA GLU A 9 -5.80 -50.07 -2.81
C GLU A 9 -6.74 -49.42 -3.82
N ILE A 10 -6.60 -48.10 -4.02
CA ILE A 10 -7.01 -47.47 -5.28
C ILE A 10 -5.84 -46.59 -5.71
N GLY A 11 -5.02 -47.15 -6.59
CA GLY A 11 -4.07 -46.39 -7.40
C GLY A 11 -4.83 -45.44 -8.32
N HIS A 12 -4.39 -44.18 -8.36
CA HIS A 12 -4.85 -43.25 -9.37
C HIS A 12 -3.70 -42.98 -10.32
N GLU A 13 -3.72 -43.72 -11.43
CA GLU A 13 -2.84 -43.55 -12.57
C GLU A 13 -3.22 -42.23 -13.27
N VAL A 14 -2.40 -41.19 -13.11
CA VAL A 14 -2.61 -39.92 -13.82
C VAL A 14 -2.16 -40.09 -15.27
N LYS A 15 -3.16 -40.28 -16.13
CA LYS A 15 -3.06 -40.37 -17.59
C LYS A 15 -2.35 -39.13 -18.16
N LYS A 16 -1.13 -39.32 -18.66
CA LYS A 16 -0.33 -38.33 -19.41
C LYS A 16 -1.03 -37.95 -20.72
N SER A 17 -1.66 -36.77 -20.77
CA SER A 17 -2.28 -36.25 -21.99
C SER A 17 -1.31 -35.37 -22.80
N SER A 18 -1.17 -35.71 -24.08
CA SER A 18 -0.22 -35.23 -25.09
C SER A 18 -0.16 -33.70 -25.28
N ASN A 19 1.03 -33.13 -25.02
CA ASN A 19 1.36 -31.70 -25.05
C ASN A 19 1.42 -31.06 -26.46
N LYS A 20 0.89 -31.71 -27.51
CA LYS A 20 1.03 -31.21 -28.89
C LYS A 20 0.04 -30.08 -29.23
N LEU A 21 -1.16 -30.09 -28.65
CA LEU A 21 -2.15 -29.02 -28.88
C LEU A 21 -1.78 -27.72 -28.15
N MET A 22 -1.19 -27.81 -26.95
CA MET A 22 -0.81 -26.62 -26.19
C MET A 22 0.35 -25.85 -26.84
N ILE A 23 1.29 -26.56 -27.46
CA ILE A 23 2.39 -25.96 -28.22
C ILE A 23 1.87 -25.21 -29.45
N ILE A 24 0.87 -25.75 -30.14
CA ILE A 24 0.25 -25.09 -31.30
C ILE A 24 -0.47 -23.81 -30.87
N ILE A 25 -1.19 -23.83 -29.73
CA ILE A 25 -1.87 -22.64 -29.20
C ILE A 25 -0.87 -21.54 -28.85
N ILE A 26 0.23 -21.89 -28.18
CA ILE A 26 1.29 -20.93 -27.82
C ILE A 26 1.96 -20.34 -29.08
N ALA A 27 2.23 -21.18 -30.09
CA ALA A 27 2.82 -20.72 -31.35
C ALA A 27 1.90 -19.74 -32.10
N VAL A 28 0.58 -19.98 -32.12
CA VAL A 28 -0.40 -19.08 -32.72
C VAL A 28 -0.51 -17.76 -31.93
N LEU A 29 -0.48 -17.82 -30.59
CA LEU A 29 -0.52 -16.63 -29.74
C LEU A 29 0.70 -15.73 -29.95
N VAL A 30 1.89 -16.32 -30.07
CA VAL A 30 3.13 -15.57 -30.35
C VAL A 30 3.09 -14.93 -31.74
N LEU A 31 2.56 -15.62 -32.76
CA LEU A 31 2.39 -15.07 -34.11
C LEU A 31 1.44 -13.86 -34.14
N ILE A 32 0.36 -13.88 -33.35
CA ILE A 32 -0.59 -12.76 -33.26
C ILE A 32 0.05 -11.55 -32.58
N ILE A 33 0.85 -11.76 -31.53
CA ILE A 33 1.53 -10.67 -30.82
C ILE A 33 2.58 -10.01 -31.72
N VAL A 34 3.37 -10.80 -32.44
CA VAL A 34 4.39 -10.28 -33.37
C VAL A 34 3.73 -9.58 -34.57
N GLY A 35 2.64 -10.13 -35.12
CA GLY A 35 1.88 -9.48 -36.20
C GLY A 35 1.23 -8.16 -35.76
N GLY A 36 0.67 -8.11 -34.55
CA GLY A 36 0.07 -6.89 -33.99
C GLY A 36 1.07 -5.74 -33.78
N ALA A 37 2.29 -6.07 -33.36
CA ALA A 37 3.36 -5.08 -33.18
C ALA A 37 3.83 -4.46 -34.51
N VAL A 38 3.89 -5.24 -35.59
CA VAL A 38 4.28 -4.74 -36.93
C VAL A 38 3.21 -3.82 -37.51
N VAL A 39 1.92 -4.15 -37.32
CA VAL A 39 0.81 -3.29 -37.76
C VAL A 39 0.75 -2.00 -36.95
N ALA A 40 0.98 -2.05 -35.64
CA ALA A 40 1.05 -0.85 -34.80
C ALA A 40 2.24 0.05 -35.18
N PHE A 41 3.41 -0.55 -35.48
CA PHE A 41 4.58 0.20 -35.92
C PHE A 41 4.39 0.84 -37.30
N LEU A 42 3.71 0.17 -38.23
CA LEU A 42 3.38 0.74 -39.55
C LEU A 42 2.24 1.76 -39.54
N LEU A 43 1.43 1.81 -38.47
CA LEU A 43 0.34 2.79 -38.30
C LEU A 43 0.72 3.96 -37.37
N MET A 44 1.89 3.92 -36.74
CA MET A 44 2.39 4.97 -35.83
C MET A 44 3.56 5.74 -36.46
N GLY A 45 3.43 6.02 -37.76
CA GLY A 45 4.50 6.55 -38.60
C GLY A 45 4.06 7.65 -39.55
N GLU A 46 3.16 8.54 -39.11
CA GLU A 46 2.89 9.83 -39.76
C GLU A 46 2.02 10.63 -38.80
N GLU A 47 2.52 11.76 -38.28
CA GLU A 47 1.72 12.97 -38.01
C GLU A 47 2.69 14.16 -37.86
N GLU A 48 2.51 15.10 -38.78
CA GLU A 48 3.28 16.31 -39.02
C GLU A 48 3.04 17.40 -37.97
N HIS A 49 4.04 18.24 -37.76
CA HIS A 49 3.97 19.46 -36.96
C HIS A 49 3.14 20.55 -37.63
N PRO A 50 2.27 21.27 -36.88
CA PRO A 50 1.94 22.63 -37.21
C PRO A 50 2.58 23.58 -36.18
N ALA A 51 3.44 24.48 -36.66
CA ALA A 51 3.63 25.79 -36.04
C ALA A 51 2.67 26.77 -36.74
N PRO A 52 2.19 27.84 -36.07
CA PRO A 52 2.95 29.09 -36.22
C PRO A 52 2.87 30.12 -35.05
N VAL A 53 3.87 31.03 -35.07
CA VAL A 53 3.97 32.45 -34.60
C VAL A 53 3.77 32.82 -33.11
N ALA A 54 4.84 33.22 -32.37
CA ALA A 54 5.43 34.58 -32.16
C ALA A 54 4.74 35.34 -30.97
N VAL A 55 5.35 36.05 -30.00
CA VAL A 55 6.65 36.75 -29.82
C VAL A 55 6.94 36.93 -28.29
N GLU A 56 8.23 37.02 -27.92
CA GLU A 56 8.84 37.89 -26.87
C GLU A 56 8.54 37.74 -25.36
N HIS A 57 9.55 37.36 -24.55
CA HIS A 57 10.22 38.25 -23.53
C HIS A 57 11.28 37.50 -22.66
N VAL A 58 12.55 37.90 -22.85
CA VAL A 58 13.62 38.24 -21.87
C VAL A 58 13.76 37.44 -20.54
N ALA A 59 14.95 36.83 -20.34
CA ALA A 59 15.45 36.19 -19.11
C ALA A 59 15.95 37.22 -18.05
N PRO A 60 16.29 36.87 -16.78
CA PRO A 60 17.42 36.00 -16.40
C PRO A 60 17.18 35.06 -15.17
N PRO A 61 18.14 34.19 -14.79
CA PRO A 61 17.92 32.97 -14.01
C PRO A 61 18.12 33.17 -12.50
N VAL A 62 17.51 32.31 -11.68
CA VAL A 62 17.86 32.18 -10.26
C VAL A 62 18.10 30.71 -9.91
N GLU A 63 19.23 30.51 -9.23
CA GLU A 63 19.92 29.28 -8.92
C GLU A 63 19.11 28.21 -8.17
N GLN A 64 19.44 26.96 -8.53
CA GLN A 64 19.25 25.75 -7.77
C GLN A 64 19.55 25.93 -6.27
N LYS A 65 18.56 25.57 -5.44
CA LYS A 65 18.82 24.98 -4.12
C LYS A 65 18.26 23.58 -4.11
N ALA A 66 19.18 22.61 -4.15
CA ALA A 66 18.91 21.20 -3.97
C ALA A 66 18.19 20.95 -2.64
N ALA A 67 16.97 20.43 -2.73
CA ALA A 67 16.31 19.76 -1.63
C ALA A 67 15.72 18.46 -2.18
N SER A 68 16.44 17.38 -1.92
CA SER A 68 15.91 16.06 -1.57
C SER A 68 14.69 15.61 -2.37
N ASN A 69 14.99 14.78 -3.38
CA ASN A 69 14.08 13.90 -4.08
C ASN A 69 13.36 12.97 -3.08
N ARG A 70 12.32 13.47 -2.40
CA ARG A 70 11.26 12.63 -1.87
C ARG A 70 10.23 12.53 -2.98
N SER A 71 10.38 11.50 -3.80
CA SER A 71 9.26 10.96 -4.56
C SER A 71 8.17 10.65 -3.54
N ARG A 72 7.27 11.62 -3.32
CA ARG A 72 5.94 11.39 -2.78
C ARG A 72 5.18 10.73 -3.92
N GLU A 73 5.50 9.47 -4.14
CA GLU A 73 4.72 8.62 -5.00
C GLU A 73 3.70 7.93 -4.08
N ASP A 74 2.44 8.21 -4.37
CA ASP A 74 1.27 7.51 -3.88
C ASP A 74 0.77 7.86 -2.46
N SER A 75 0.29 9.10 -2.33
CA SER A 75 -0.71 9.45 -1.32
C SER A 75 -2.11 9.43 -1.93
N ASP A 76 -2.44 8.41 -2.73
CA ASP A 76 -3.78 8.24 -3.29
C ASP A 76 -4.39 6.89 -2.87
N ASP A 77 -5.45 7.00 -2.08
CA ASP A 77 -6.49 6.00 -1.86
C ASP A 77 -6.06 4.60 -1.37
N MET A 78 -5.92 4.47 -0.04
CA MET A 78 -5.99 3.19 0.69
C MET A 78 -7.23 2.32 0.35
N GLY A 79 -8.22 2.85 -0.40
CA GLY A 79 -9.43 2.15 -0.82
C GLY A 79 -9.28 1.24 -2.05
N SER A 80 -8.18 1.32 -2.81
CA SER A 80 -8.04 0.64 -4.11
C SER A 80 -6.91 -0.39 -4.20
N ARG A 81 -6.16 -0.62 -3.11
CA ARG A 81 -5.06 -1.59 -3.08
C ARG A 81 -5.55 -3.04 -3.00
N LYS A 82 -4.89 -3.96 -3.71
CA LYS A 82 -5.17 -5.40 -3.59
C LYS A 82 -4.61 -5.93 -2.27
N LEU A 83 -5.31 -6.90 -1.67
CA LEU A 83 -4.88 -7.56 -0.43
C LEU A 83 -3.48 -8.21 -0.55
N SER A 84 -3.10 -8.66 -1.75
CA SER A 84 -1.76 -9.22 -2.03
C SER A 84 -0.63 -8.21 -1.87
N ASP A 85 -0.93 -6.92 -1.93
CA ASP A 85 0.06 -5.84 -1.95
C ASP A 85 0.25 -5.24 -0.54
N ILE A 86 -0.59 -5.65 0.42
CA ILE A 86 -0.51 -5.24 1.82
C ILE A 86 0.66 -5.97 2.47
N GLY A 87 1.58 -5.18 3.05
CA GLY A 87 2.72 -5.71 3.78
C GLY A 87 2.36 -6.45 5.08
N ILE A 88 3.38 -6.82 5.84
CA ILE A 88 3.20 -7.47 7.15
C ILE A 88 2.45 -6.51 8.08
N LEU A 89 1.37 -6.97 8.70
CA LEU A 89 0.61 -6.17 9.66
C LEU A 89 1.12 -6.42 11.09
N TYR A 90 1.52 -5.35 11.76
CA TYR A 90 1.95 -5.36 13.15
C TYR A 90 0.87 -4.72 14.03
N PRO A 91 0.13 -5.51 14.85
CA PRO A 91 -0.92 -4.98 15.70
C PRO A 91 -0.35 -4.22 16.91
N LEU A 92 -1.03 -3.14 17.31
CA LEU A 92 -0.75 -2.41 18.55
C LEU A 92 -1.89 -2.63 19.55
N ASP A 93 -1.60 -2.52 20.85
CA ASP A 93 -2.67 -2.56 21.86
C ASP A 93 -3.61 -1.36 21.71
N THR A 94 -4.83 -1.54 22.21
CA THR A 94 -5.85 -0.49 22.23
C THR A 94 -5.35 0.80 22.90
N PHE A 95 -5.73 1.92 22.30
CA PHE A 95 -5.55 3.27 22.78
C PHE A 95 -6.86 3.77 23.34
N THR A 96 -6.83 4.34 24.55
CA THR A 96 -7.95 5.09 25.13
C THR A 96 -7.42 6.46 25.52
N VAL A 97 -7.90 7.50 24.85
CA VAL A 97 -7.35 8.86 24.99
C VAL A 97 -8.46 9.89 25.11
N ASN A 98 -8.16 11.00 25.78
CA ASN A 98 -9.01 12.18 25.76
C ASN A 98 -8.71 12.98 24.50
N LEU A 99 -9.75 13.33 23.74
CA LEU A 99 -9.62 14.23 22.60
C LEU A 99 -9.56 15.68 23.08
N LYS A 100 -8.97 16.54 22.26
CA LYS A 100 -9.04 17.99 22.44
C LYS A 100 -10.49 18.43 22.25
N SER A 101 -11.06 19.09 23.24
CA SER A 101 -12.44 19.59 23.18
C SER A 101 -12.58 20.87 23.96
N ASP A 102 -13.32 21.82 23.39
CA ASP A 102 -13.73 23.06 24.07
C ASP A 102 -15.03 22.84 24.88
N ALA A 103 -15.72 21.72 24.68
CA ALA A 103 -17.04 21.43 25.25
C ALA A 103 -17.10 19.99 25.80
N GLY A 104 -16.76 19.85 27.08
CA GLY A 104 -16.89 18.59 27.82
C GLY A 104 -15.75 17.60 27.58
N ARG A 105 -15.86 16.42 28.20
CA ARG A 105 -14.86 15.35 28.06
C ARG A 105 -15.28 14.42 26.93
N ARG A 106 -14.40 14.23 25.96
CA ARG A 106 -14.59 13.35 24.82
C ARG A 106 -13.46 12.35 24.78
N TYR A 107 -13.80 11.08 24.61
CA TYR A 107 -12.84 9.98 24.63
C TYR A 107 -12.81 9.30 23.26
N LEU A 108 -11.62 8.87 22.85
CA LEU A 108 -11.41 8.02 21.68
C LEU A 108 -10.87 6.67 22.17
N LYS A 109 -11.56 5.60 21.80
CA LYS A 109 -11.05 4.24 21.84
C LYS A 109 -10.66 3.81 20.43
N ALA A 110 -9.39 3.49 20.21
CA ALA A 110 -8.90 3.08 18.90
C ALA A 110 -7.93 1.90 19.01
N THR A 111 -7.98 0.98 18.06
CA THR A 111 -7.00 -0.10 17.92
C THR A 111 -6.39 0.03 16.52
N ILE A 112 -5.06 -0.05 16.43
CA ILE A 112 -4.30 0.29 15.22
C ILE A 112 -3.38 -0.87 14.85
N SER A 113 -3.32 -1.20 13.56
CA SER A 113 -2.30 -2.09 12.99
C SER A 113 -1.42 -1.33 12.00
N LEU A 114 -0.11 -1.46 12.14
CA LEU A 114 0.89 -0.84 11.25
C LEU A 114 1.21 -1.78 10.08
N GLU A 115 1.28 -1.25 8.86
CA GLU A 115 1.77 -1.99 7.69
C GLU A 115 3.27 -1.80 7.53
N LEU A 116 4.03 -2.86 7.69
CA LEU A 116 5.49 -2.82 7.66
C LEU A 116 6.03 -3.09 6.26
N ASN A 117 7.08 -2.34 5.91
CA ASN A 117 7.95 -2.60 4.77
C ASN A 117 9.29 -3.13 5.28
N GLY A 118 9.45 -4.46 5.27
CA GLY A 118 10.64 -5.15 5.78
C GLY A 118 10.34 -5.99 7.02
N GLN A 119 10.94 -7.18 7.08
CA GLN A 119 10.67 -8.16 8.13
C GLN A 119 11.38 -7.81 9.46
N GLU A 120 12.51 -7.11 9.37
CA GLU A 120 13.36 -6.73 10.51
C GLU A 120 12.75 -5.64 11.39
N LEU A 121 11.83 -4.83 10.84
CA LEU A 121 11.20 -3.72 11.56
C LEU A 121 10.38 -4.20 12.77
N SER A 122 9.79 -5.40 12.70
CA SER A 122 9.01 -5.98 13.81
C SER A 122 9.78 -6.03 15.14
N MET A 123 11.06 -6.45 15.10
CA MET A 123 11.90 -6.53 16.30
C MET A 123 12.25 -5.16 16.89
N GLU A 124 12.41 -4.14 16.04
CA GLU A 124 12.64 -2.78 16.50
C GLU A 124 11.37 -2.23 17.18
N LEU A 125 10.20 -2.47 16.59
CA LEU A 125 8.91 -2.07 17.14
C LEU A 125 8.67 -2.70 18.52
N ASP A 126 8.97 -3.98 18.70
CA ASP A 126 8.82 -4.68 19.97
C ASP A 126 9.66 -4.02 21.08
N LYS A 127 10.94 -3.73 20.78
CA LYS A 127 11.87 -3.10 21.74
C LYS A 127 11.48 -1.67 22.10
N LYS A 128 10.84 -0.95 21.18
CA LYS A 128 10.49 0.47 21.31
C LYS A 128 8.98 0.71 21.45
N ALA A 129 8.19 -0.34 21.72
CA ALA A 129 6.72 -0.25 21.76
C ALA A 129 6.19 0.88 22.67
N PRO A 130 6.73 1.11 23.89
CA PRO A 130 6.29 2.22 24.74
C PRO A 130 6.49 3.60 24.10
N VAL A 131 7.61 3.79 23.37
CA VAL A 131 7.93 5.06 22.69
C VAL A 131 6.98 5.29 21.52
N ILE A 132 6.69 4.25 20.74
CA ILE A 132 5.73 4.31 19.62
C ILE A 132 4.34 4.65 20.13
N ARG A 133 3.90 3.98 21.21
CA ARG A 133 2.61 4.24 21.85
C ARG A 133 2.48 5.66 22.36
N ASP A 134 3.50 6.20 23.04
CA ASP A 134 3.52 7.60 23.49
C ASP A 134 3.29 8.58 22.34
N ARG A 135 3.97 8.37 21.20
CA ARG A 135 3.86 9.25 20.04
C ARG A 135 2.45 9.22 19.45
N ILE A 136 1.87 8.03 19.30
CA ILE A 136 0.49 7.89 18.83
C ILE A 136 -0.48 8.55 19.82
N ILE A 137 -0.34 8.33 21.12
CA ILE A 137 -1.19 8.95 22.16
C ILE A 137 -1.12 10.47 22.07
N ARG A 138 0.09 11.07 21.95
CA ARG A 138 0.26 12.52 21.81
C ARG A 138 -0.41 13.06 20.53
N ILE A 139 -0.34 12.32 19.43
CA ILE A 139 -1.04 12.70 18.20
C ILE A 139 -2.55 12.66 18.43
N LEU A 140 -3.10 11.54 18.91
CA LEU A 140 -4.54 11.37 19.06
C LEU A 140 -5.16 12.35 20.08
N THR A 141 -4.47 12.59 21.21
CA THR A 141 -4.93 13.54 22.25
C THR A 141 -4.98 14.98 21.76
N SER A 142 -4.17 15.34 20.75
CA SER A 142 -4.18 16.68 20.16
C SER A 142 -5.37 16.94 19.22
N LYS A 143 -6.10 15.89 18.82
CA LYS A 143 -7.17 15.97 17.81
C LYS A 143 -8.51 16.35 18.38
N THR A 144 -9.29 17.10 17.60
CA THR A 144 -10.71 17.35 17.87
C THR A 144 -11.59 16.29 17.20
N ILE A 145 -12.88 16.26 17.56
CA ILE A 145 -13.86 15.34 16.96
C ILE A 145 -14.00 15.60 15.45
N GLU A 146 -14.03 16.87 15.05
CA GLU A 146 -14.21 17.29 13.67
C GLU A 146 -13.06 16.81 12.78
N GLU A 147 -11.84 16.79 13.33
CA GLU A 147 -10.64 16.32 12.65
C GLU A 147 -10.60 14.82 12.40
N ILE A 148 -11.37 14.02 13.16
CA ILE A 148 -11.27 12.55 13.14
C ILE A 148 -12.57 11.82 12.81
N SER A 149 -13.68 12.55 12.68
CA SER A 149 -14.99 11.95 12.39
C SER A 149 -15.14 11.58 10.92
N SER A 150 -14.55 12.37 10.01
CA SER A 150 -14.66 12.15 8.56
C SER A 150 -13.60 11.16 8.05
N LYS A 151 -13.89 10.47 6.92
CA LYS A 151 -12.90 9.60 6.22
C LYS A 151 -11.59 10.35 5.95
N LYS A 152 -11.71 11.57 5.42
CA LYS A 152 -10.55 12.44 5.12
C LYS A 152 -9.78 12.81 6.38
N GLY A 153 -10.48 13.09 7.47
CA GLY A 153 -9.89 13.38 8.77
C GLY A 153 -9.08 12.20 9.31
N LYS A 154 -9.68 11.01 9.33
CA LYS A 154 -9.00 9.77 9.71
C LYS A 154 -7.76 9.51 8.85
N GLN A 155 -7.86 9.71 7.54
CA GLN A 155 -6.70 9.56 6.65
C GLN A 155 -5.57 10.52 7.03
N LYS A 156 -5.87 11.80 7.27
CA LYS A 156 -4.84 12.77 7.71
C LYS A 156 -4.17 12.35 9.03
N VAL A 157 -4.94 11.78 9.97
CA VAL A 157 -4.38 11.26 11.23
C VAL A 157 -3.49 10.04 10.96
N SER A 158 -3.92 9.14 10.08
CA SER A 158 -3.10 8.01 9.63
C SER A 158 -1.77 8.47 9.05
N ASP A 159 -1.81 9.41 8.10
CA ASP A 159 -0.61 9.95 7.44
C ASP A 159 0.34 10.60 8.47
N GLN A 160 -0.21 11.39 9.38
CA GLN A 160 0.57 12.01 10.45
C GLN A 160 1.25 10.97 11.36
N ILE A 161 0.55 9.88 11.70
CA ILE A 161 1.13 8.79 12.50
C ILE A 161 2.27 8.13 11.72
N VAL A 162 2.04 7.77 10.45
CA VAL A 162 3.06 7.15 9.59
C VAL A 162 4.30 8.03 9.48
N ASP A 163 4.13 9.31 9.16
CA ASP A 163 5.22 10.28 9.02
C ASP A 163 6.02 10.43 10.33
N THR A 164 5.31 10.54 11.46
CA THR A 164 5.94 10.71 12.77
C THR A 164 6.75 9.48 13.16
N LEU A 165 6.22 8.28 12.93
CA LEU A 165 6.90 7.04 13.28
C LEU A 165 8.08 6.76 12.34
N ASN A 166 7.92 6.96 11.04
CA ASN A 166 9.01 6.79 10.07
C ASN A 166 10.17 7.74 10.33
N ALA A 167 9.91 8.97 10.80
CA ALA A 167 10.97 9.92 11.17
C ALA A 167 11.80 9.46 12.39
N MET A 168 11.33 8.46 13.14
CA MET A 168 12.01 7.91 14.31
C MET A 168 12.69 6.56 14.05
N MET A 169 12.52 5.99 12.86
CA MET A 169 13.05 4.68 12.48
C MET A 169 14.35 4.83 11.70
N SER A 170 15.29 3.92 11.94
CA SER A 170 16.52 3.79 11.15
C SER A 170 16.39 2.72 10.07
N ASP A 171 15.66 1.65 10.36
CA ASP A 171 15.64 0.43 9.55
C ASP A 171 14.21 0.12 9.10
N GLY A 172 14.00 0.05 7.78
CA GLY A 172 12.68 -0.18 7.20
C GLY A 172 11.75 1.05 7.25
N SER A 173 10.47 0.82 6.94
CA SER A 173 9.45 1.87 7.01
C SER A 173 8.04 1.31 7.23
N ILE A 174 7.17 2.13 7.79
CA ILE A 174 5.73 1.92 7.82
C ILE A 174 5.14 2.48 6.51
N LYS A 175 4.40 1.66 5.76
CA LYS A 175 3.67 2.08 4.56
C LYS A 175 2.34 2.77 4.90
N GLY A 176 1.69 2.31 5.96
CA GLY A 176 0.34 2.75 6.30
C GLY A 176 -0.09 2.23 7.65
N ILE A 177 -1.28 2.66 8.09
CA ILE A 177 -1.94 2.11 9.27
C ILE A 177 -3.38 1.75 8.96
N TYR A 178 -3.93 0.84 9.75
CA TYR A 178 -5.32 0.43 9.70
C TYR A 178 -5.94 0.57 11.09
N PHE A 179 -7.09 1.22 11.18
CA PHE A 179 -7.90 1.21 12.40
C PHE A 179 -8.75 -0.05 12.41
N THR A 180 -8.50 -0.94 13.36
CA THR A 180 -9.32 -2.15 13.60
C THR A 180 -10.43 -1.91 14.62
N GLU A 181 -10.31 -0.84 15.40
CA GLU A 181 -11.37 -0.30 16.26
C GLU A 181 -11.28 1.23 16.25
N PHE A 182 -12.41 1.93 16.20
CA PHE A 182 -12.46 3.40 16.25
C PHE A 182 -13.82 3.89 16.76
N VAL A 183 -13.89 4.21 18.06
CA VAL A 183 -15.12 4.61 18.75
C VAL A 183 -14.89 5.92 19.49
N ILE A 184 -15.76 6.90 19.26
CA ILE A 184 -15.77 8.20 19.96
C ILE A 184 -16.91 8.15 21.00
N GLN A 185 -16.63 8.59 22.23
CA GLN A 185 -17.59 8.69 23.35
C GLN A 185 -17.63 10.12 23.90
#